data_AF-A0A517ZDC4-F1
#
_entry.id   AF-A0A517ZDC4-F1
#
_cell.length_a   1.000
_cell.length_b   1.000
_cell.length_c   1.000
_cell.angle_alpha   90.00
_cell.angle_beta   90.00
_cell.angle_gamma   90.00
#
_symmetry.space_group_name_H-M   'P 1'
#
loop_
_entity.id
_entity.type
_entity.pdbx_description
1 polymer ?
#
loop_
_entity_poly.entity_id
_entity_poly.type
_entity_poly.pdbx_seq_one_letter_code
_entity_poly.pdbx_strand_id
1 'polypeptide(L)'
;MIVEQAVFTSVQTRSAQGYHLVARSPGVNERLAQTLAQWGPSQGALVGRDVDDNSLSCFATDDGRVVLMRSVYGGPEYSGRGSLQVVTYYAICRRQDLAGYDDNSLRLARVLLAQGHLRLQTDFARPLASLDLPDHASARPADRMARDSSAPLAATILEQLDADQRIAVVGAIDAWKTLEGVLQQIPAAWRLELSFTTGLNPSVHRRFLLHFLPEADTRRRSDLQRQGIMCVDASPVAC
;
A
#
# COMPACT_ATOMS: atom_id res chain seq x y z
N MET A 1 -3.91 1.94 -20.79
CA MET A 1 -4.84 1.31 -19.83
C MET A 1 -5.51 2.35 -18.96
N ILE A 2 -6.81 2.19 -18.69
CA ILE A 2 -7.57 3.15 -17.86
C ILE A 2 -7.45 2.79 -16.38
N VAL A 3 -7.10 3.78 -15.55
CA VAL A 3 -7.00 3.64 -14.10
C VAL A 3 -7.90 4.65 -13.41
N GLU A 4 -8.76 4.16 -12.52
CA GLU A 4 -9.60 5.00 -11.69
C GLU A 4 -8.82 5.50 -10.47
N GLN A 5 -9.20 6.67 -9.95
CA GLN A 5 -8.53 7.33 -8.85
C GLN A 5 -9.50 7.71 -7.75
N ALA A 6 -9.00 7.75 -6.52
CA ALA A 6 -9.69 8.40 -5.43
C ALA A 6 -8.71 8.97 -4.41
N VAL A 7 -9.15 9.96 -3.64
CA VAL A 7 -8.38 10.55 -2.53
C VAL A 7 -9.19 10.41 -1.25
N PHE A 8 -8.55 9.88 -0.22
CA PHE A 8 -9.10 9.75 1.12
C PHE A 8 -8.27 10.55 2.11
N THR A 9 -8.93 11.43 2.86
CA THR A 9 -8.25 12.24 3.86
C THR A 9 -9.23 12.82 4.87
N SER A 10 -8.70 13.41 5.94
CA SER A 10 -9.50 14.12 6.93
C SER A 10 -10.11 15.39 6.33
N VAL A 11 -11.40 15.59 6.44
CA VAL A 11 -12.05 16.84 6.08
C VAL A 11 -12.87 17.37 7.23
N GLN A 12 -12.97 18.68 7.27
CA GLN A 12 -13.94 19.36 8.10
C GLN A 12 -14.79 20.26 7.22
N THR A 13 -16.06 19.90 7.13
CA THR A 13 -17.09 20.69 6.46
C THR A 13 -18.27 20.86 7.41
N ARG A 14 -19.26 21.66 7.03
CA ARG A 14 -20.51 21.79 7.81
C ARG A 14 -21.29 20.47 7.92
N SER A 15 -21.09 19.54 6.98
CA SER A 15 -21.86 18.30 6.86
C SER A 15 -21.06 17.03 7.20
N ALA A 16 -19.73 17.09 7.26
CA ALA A 16 -18.88 15.94 7.54
C ALA A 16 -17.61 16.32 8.31
N GLN A 17 -17.26 15.50 9.29
CA GLN A 17 -16.02 15.58 10.05
C GLN A 17 -15.32 14.22 10.04
N GLY A 18 -13.99 14.22 9.93
CA GLY A 18 -13.17 13.01 9.99
C GLY A 18 -12.68 12.56 8.62
N TYR A 19 -12.25 11.31 8.53
CA TYR A 19 -11.63 10.76 7.32
C TYR A 19 -12.68 10.24 6.33
N HIS A 20 -12.67 10.78 5.12
CA HIS A 20 -13.64 10.48 4.06
C HIS A 20 -12.95 10.45 2.69
N LEU A 21 -13.62 9.86 1.69
CA LEU A 21 -13.24 10.06 0.29
C LEU A 21 -13.65 11.47 -0.13
N VAL A 22 -12.66 12.29 -0.46
CA VAL A 22 -12.87 13.71 -0.79
C VAL A 22 -12.98 13.94 -2.29
N ALA A 23 -12.40 13.04 -3.08
CA ALA A 23 -12.45 13.08 -4.53
C ALA A 23 -12.38 11.65 -5.08
N ARG A 24 -13.09 11.40 -6.19
CA ARG A 24 -13.08 10.12 -6.90
C ARG A 24 -13.36 10.34 -8.39
N SER A 25 -12.80 9.47 -9.23
CA SER A 25 -13.09 9.45 -10.67
C SER A 25 -14.40 8.71 -10.97
N PRO A 26 -14.97 8.88 -12.19
CA PRO A 26 -16.31 8.38 -12.50
C PRO A 26 -16.50 6.87 -12.39
N GLY A 27 -15.45 6.06 -12.55
CA GLY A 27 -15.52 4.61 -12.42
C GLY A 27 -15.53 4.11 -10.98
N VAL A 28 -15.40 5.00 -9.98
CA VAL A 28 -15.51 4.66 -8.55
C VAL A 28 -16.96 4.82 -8.09
N ASN A 29 -17.72 3.74 -8.19
CA ASN A 29 -19.10 3.69 -7.70
C ASN A 29 -19.17 3.69 -6.15
N GLU A 30 -20.38 3.74 -5.61
CA GLU A 30 -20.59 3.85 -4.16
C GLU A 30 -20.13 2.62 -3.37
N ARG A 31 -20.33 1.41 -3.92
CA ARG A 31 -19.85 0.18 -3.29
C ARG A 31 -18.34 0.18 -3.19
N LEU A 32 -17.64 0.51 -4.27
CA LEU A 32 -16.19 0.60 -4.28
C LEU A 32 -15.71 1.71 -3.35
N ALA A 33 -16.37 2.86 -3.32
CA ALA A 33 -16.05 3.94 -2.40
C ALA A 33 -16.14 3.52 -0.93
N GLN A 34 -17.16 2.75 -0.55
CA GLN A 34 -17.26 2.18 0.81
C GLN A 34 -16.10 1.24 1.13
N THR A 35 -15.73 0.37 0.18
CA THR A 35 -14.54 -0.48 0.30
C THR A 35 -13.29 0.38 0.49
N LEU A 36 -13.03 1.37 -0.36
CA LEU A 36 -11.86 2.24 -0.24
C LEU A 36 -11.85 3.00 1.10
N ALA A 37 -13.00 3.46 1.59
CA ALA A 37 -13.09 4.13 2.88
C ALA A 37 -12.73 3.20 4.05
N GLN A 38 -13.12 1.93 3.99
CA GLN A 38 -12.71 0.91 4.98
C GLN A 38 -11.21 0.65 4.97
N TRP A 39 -10.60 0.67 3.78
CA TRP A 39 -9.15 0.53 3.59
C TRP A 39 -8.36 1.82 3.86
N GLY A 40 -9.05 2.95 4.03
CA GLY A 40 -8.48 4.24 4.34
C GLY A 40 -7.80 4.28 5.71
N PRO A 41 -6.52 4.68 5.79
CA PRO A 41 -5.86 4.93 7.06
C PRO A 41 -6.28 6.27 7.66
N SER A 42 -6.53 6.28 8.96
CA SER A 42 -6.81 7.48 9.74
C SER A 42 -5.54 8.06 10.38
N GLN A 43 -5.72 9.03 11.27
CA GLN A 43 -4.66 9.61 12.09
C GLN A 43 -3.79 8.52 12.77
N GLY A 44 -2.47 8.72 12.75
CA GLY A 44 -1.50 7.84 13.42
C GLY A 44 -1.33 6.46 12.79
N ALA A 45 -1.88 6.24 11.59
CA ALA A 45 -1.79 4.95 10.91
C ALA A 45 -0.42 4.68 10.29
N LEU A 46 0.36 5.70 9.93
CA LEU A 46 1.75 5.50 9.47
C LEU A 46 2.63 5.05 10.64
N VAL A 47 3.57 4.15 10.37
CA VAL A 47 4.51 3.61 11.38
C VAL A 47 5.52 4.67 11.78
N GLY A 48 6.04 5.38 10.78
CA GLY A 48 6.95 6.50 10.95
C GLY A 48 6.24 7.74 11.46
N ARG A 49 7.02 8.76 11.86
CA ARG A 49 6.54 10.03 12.41
C ARG A 49 7.14 11.25 11.73
N ASP A 50 8.06 11.04 10.79
CA ASP A 50 8.63 12.10 9.98
C ASP A 50 7.62 12.54 8.92
N VAL A 51 7.65 13.81 8.52
CA VAL A 51 6.77 14.35 7.48
C VAL A 51 6.97 13.66 6.13
N ASP A 52 8.17 13.14 5.89
CA ASP A 52 8.52 12.40 4.68
C ASP A 52 8.10 10.93 4.71
N ASP A 53 7.64 10.42 5.86
CA ASP A 53 7.17 9.06 5.97
C ASP A 53 5.94 8.81 5.11
N ASN A 54 5.94 7.66 4.47
CA ASN A 54 4.89 7.25 3.57
C ASN A 54 4.72 5.74 3.56
N SER A 55 3.59 5.30 3.02
CA SER A 55 3.31 3.90 2.80
C SER A 55 2.87 3.69 1.37
N LEU A 56 3.29 2.57 0.80
CA LEU A 56 2.64 1.97 -0.35
C LEU A 56 1.88 0.75 0.15
N SER A 57 0.67 0.53 -0.33
CA SER A 57 -0.11 -0.66 0.03
C SER A 57 -0.91 -1.12 -1.17
N CYS A 58 -1.24 -2.41 -1.20
CA CYS A 58 -1.99 -3.01 -2.28
C CYS A 58 -3.00 -4.00 -1.68
N PHE A 59 -4.16 -4.11 -2.30
CA PHE A 59 -5.14 -5.16 -2.01
C PHE A 59 -6.03 -5.42 -3.23
N ALA A 60 -6.61 -6.61 -3.29
CA ALA A 60 -7.64 -6.95 -4.26
C ALA A 60 -9.03 -6.71 -3.66
N THR A 61 -10.00 -6.35 -4.50
CA THR A 61 -11.42 -6.28 -4.15
C THR A 61 -12.16 -7.52 -4.63
N ASP A 62 -13.29 -7.82 -4.01
CA ASP A 62 -14.14 -8.97 -4.38
C ASP A 62 -14.66 -8.90 -5.83
N ASP A 63 -14.69 -7.71 -6.45
CA ASP A 63 -15.09 -7.52 -7.86
C ASP A 63 -13.90 -7.62 -8.85
N GLY A 64 -12.76 -8.15 -8.40
CA GLY A 64 -11.61 -8.44 -9.26
C GLY A 64 -10.77 -7.22 -9.64
N ARG A 65 -10.85 -6.14 -8.87
CA ARG A 65 -9.97 -4.97 -9.04
C ARG A 65 -8.76 -5.08 -8.14
N VAL A 66 -7.68 -4.48 -8.60
CA VAL A 66 -6.48 -4.27 -7.80
C VAL A 66 -6.43 -2.80 -7.42
N VAL A 67 -6.29 -2.54 -6.13
CA VAL A 67 -6.20 -1.21 -5.55
C VAL A 67 -4.79 -1.03 -5.02
N LEU A 68 -4.06 -0.12 -5.64
CA LEU A 68 -2.82 0.41 -5.10
C LEU A 68 -3.15 1.69 -4.33
N MET A 69 -2.62 1.83 -3.13
CA MET A 69 -2.75 3.04 -2.33
C MET A 69 -1.40 3.56 -1.87
N ARG A 70 -1.24 4.88 -1.88
CA ARG A 70 -0.11 5.56 -1.25
C ARG A 70 -0.63 6.51 -0.18
N SER A 71 -0.16 6.35 1.05
CA SER A 71 -0.50 7.25 2.15
C SER A 71 0.73 8.06 2.53
N VAL A 72 0.54 9.36 2.69
CA VAL A 72 1.56 10.32 3.12
C VAL A 72 1.01 11.22 4.21
N TYR A 73 1.90 11.88 4.94
CA TYR A 73 1.49 13.04 5.69
C TYR A 73 1.18 14.23 4.76
N GLY A 74 0.09 14.92 5.07
CA GLY A 74 -0.34 16.15 4.43
C GLY A 74 -0.15 17.35 5.36
N GLY A 75 -1.08 18.30 5.30
CA GLY A 75 -1.07 19.47 6.17
C GLY A 75 -1.37 19.15 7.65
N PRO A 76 -1.43 20.18 8.50
CA PRO A 76 -1.85 20.03 9.89
C PRO A 76 -3.24 19.42 9.98
N GLU A 77 -3.42 18.49 10.91
CA GLU A 77 -4.73 17.91 11.17
C GLU A 77 -5.61 18.89 11.95
N TYR A 78 -6.89 18.94 11.57
CA TYR A 78 -7.86 19.85 12.16
C TYR A 78 -8.06 19.66 13.68
N SER A 79 -7.71 18.49 14.23
CA SER A 79 -7.97 18.12 15.64
C SER A 79 -7.32 19.03 16.69
N GLY A 80 -6.47 19.99 16.29
CA GLY A 80 -5.80 20.95 17.16
C GLY A 80 -4.71 20.33 18.04
N ARG A 81 -4.44 19.03 17.88
CA ARG A 81 -3.45 18.26 18.66
C ARG A 81 -2.05 18.27 18.04
N GLY A 82 -1.83 19.06 16.98
CA GLY A 82 -0.53 19.20 16.33
C GLY A 82 -0.07 17.99 15.51
N SER A 83 -0.96 17.02 15.26
CA SER A 83 -0.68 15.90 14.35
C SER A 83 -0.80 16.31 12.88
N LEU A 84 -0.14 15.55 12.02
CA LEU A 84 -0.27 15.68 10.58
C LEU A 84 -1.47 14.85 10.09
N GLN A 85 -2.23 15.42 9.17
CA GLN A 85 -3.27 14.73 8.43
C GLN A 85 -2.66 13.62 7.59
N VAL A 86 -3.32 12.48 7.47
CA VAL A 86 -2.93 11.45 6.49
C VAL A 86 -3.73 11.66 5.20
N VAL A 87 -3.03 11.73 4.06
CA VAL A 87 -3.63 11.81 2.73
C VAL A 87 -3.32 10.51 1.99
N THR A 88 -4.36 9.84 1.53
CA THR A 88 -4.26 8.57 0.82
C THR A 88 -4.75 8.70 -0.60
N TYR A 89 -3.89 8.34 -1.55
CA TYR A 89 -4.19 8.28 -2.98
C TYR A 89 -4.44 6.83 -3.37
N TYR A 90 -5.55 6.58 -4.06
CA TYR A 90 -5.88 5.30 -4.66
C TYR A 90 -5.67 5.33 -6.16
N ALA A 91 -5.12 4.25 -6.69
CA ALA A 91 -5.12 3.91 -8.11
C ALA A 91 -5.75 2.52 -8.26
N ILE A 92 -6.79 2.44 -9.07
CA ILE A 92 -7.70 1.28 -9.13
C ILE A 92 -7.80 0.82 -10.58
N CYS A 93 -7.45 -0.44 -10.82
CA CYS A 93 -7.46 -1.03 -12.15
C CYS A 93 -8.09 -2.42 -12.11
N ARG A 94 -8.49 -2.95 -13.27
CA ARG A 94 -8.91 -4.36 -13.33
C ARG A 94 -7.66 -5.22 -13.30
N ARG A 95 -7.76 -6.38 -12.68
CA ARG A 95 -6.66 -7.34 -12.61
C ARG A 95 -6.03 -7.63 -13.98
N GLN A 96 -6.87 -7.85 -15.00
CA GLN A 96 -6.43 -8.15 -16.36
C GLN A 96 -5.58 -7.04 -17.01
N ASP A 97 -5.75 -5.78 -16.57
CA ASP A 97 -5.01 -4.64 -17.14
C ASP A 97 -3.55 -4.64 -16.64
N LEU A 98 -3.24 -5.38 -15.57
CA LEU A 98 -1.89 -5.50 -15.01
C LEU A 98 -1.00 -6.55 -15.68
N ALA A 99 -1.51 -7.25 -16.70
CA ALA A 99 -0.72 -8.21 -17.47
C ALA A 99 0.53 -7.54 -18.09
N GLY A 100 0.38 -6.32 -18.62
CA GLY A 100 1.52 -5.54 -19.16
C GLY A 100 2.49 -4.99 -18.10
N TYR A 101 2.19 -5.24 -16.83
CA TYR A 101 2.98 -4.89 -15.66
C TYR A 101 3.54 -6.14 -14.95
N ASP A 102 3.56 -7.30 -15.61
CA ASP A 102 3.98 -8.61 -15.07
C ASP A 102 3.23 -9.01 -13.78
N ASP A 103 1.94 -8.62 -13.70
CA ASP A 103 1.11 -8.80 -12.51
C ASP A 103 1.76 -8.24 -11.24
N ASN A 104 2.53 -7.16 -11.37
CA ASN A 104 3.33 -6.58 -10.30
C ASN A 104 2.87 -5.16 -9.97
N SER A 105 2.22 -5.00 -8.82
CA SER A 105 1.69 -3.72 -8.35
C SER A 105 2.78 -2.67 -8.08
N LEU A 106 4.03 -3.07 -7.77
CA LEU A 106 5.15 -2.11 -7.64
C LEU A 106 5.57 -1.50 -8.97
N ARG A 107 5.42 -2.23 -10.09
CA ARG A 107 5.67 -1.65 -11.41
C ARG A 107 4.64 -0.59 -11.76
N LEU A 108 3.36 -0.86 -11.46
CA LEU A 108 2.31 0.15 -11.58
C LEU A 108 2.60 1.36 -10.69
N ALA A 109 2.97 1.13 -9.42
CA ALA A 109 3.28 2.19 -8.47
C ALA A 109 4.38 3.14 -8.97
N ARG A 110 5.42 2.60 -9.61
CA ARG A 110 6.52 3.38 -10.18
C ARG A 110 6.06 4.26 -11.33
N VAL A 111 5.26 3.74 -12.25
CA VAL A 111 4.71 4.52 -13.36
C VAL A 111 3.86 5.68 -12.82
N LEU A 112 2.96 5.38 -11.88
CA LEU A 112 2.11 6.39 -11.24
C LEU A 112 2.91 7.47 -10.50
N LEU A 113 3.97 7.08 -9.77
CA LEU A 113 4.86 8.04 -9.10
C LEU A 113 5.67 8.89 -10.08
N ALA A 114 6.16 8.29 -11.15
CA ALA A 114 6.93 8.97 -12.19
C ALA A 114 6.08 10.02 -12.90
N GLN A 115 4.80 9.71 -13.17
CA GLN A 115 3.83 10.65 -13.74
C GLN A 115 3.22 11.62 -12.71
N GLY A 116 3.54 11.45 -11.42
CA GLY A 116 3.10 12.37 -10.36
C GLY A 116 1.70 12.10 -9.79
N HIS A 117 1.03 11.03 -10.20
CA HIS A 117 -0.34 10.69 -9.79
C HIS A 117 -0.48 10.26 -8.33
N LEU A 118 0.62 9.81 -7.70
CA LEU A 118 0.65 9.46 -6.27
C LEU A 118 1.43 10.47 -5.43
N ARG A 119 1.76 11.65 -5.97
CA ARG A 119 2.42 12.71 -5.20
C ARG A 119 1.39 13.51 -4.40
N LEU A 120 1.83 14.11 -3.29
CA LEU A 120 0.97 14.98 -2.50
C LEU A 120 0.51 16.17 -3.37
N GLN A 121 -0.79 16.28 -3.52
CA GLN A 121 -1.49 17.39 -4.16
C GLN A 121 -2.15 18.24 -3.09
N THR A 122 -2.31 19.53 -3.35
CA THR A 122 -2.88 20.50 -2.41
C THR A 122 -4.30 20.93 -2.76
N ASP A 123 -4.81 20.57 -3.94
CA ASP A 123 -6.15 20.91 -4.41
C ASP A 123 -6.96 19.63 -4.70
N PHE A 124 -8.05 19.45 -3.95
CA PHE A 124 -9.00 18.34 -4.09
C PHE A 124 -10.40 18.81 -4.49
N ALA A 125 -10.57 20.08 -4.87
CA ALA A 125 -11.88 20.68 -5.14
C ALA A 125 -12.50 20.21 -6.46
N ARG A 126 -11.72 19.51 -7.30
CA ARG A 126 -12.15 19.06 -8.63
C ARG A 126 -12.45 17.56 -8.63
N PRO A 127 -13.48 17.11 -9.35
CA PRO A 127 -13.64 15.70 -9.68
C PRO A 127 -12.36 15.18 -10.34
N LEU A 128 -11.90 14.00 -9.92
CA LEU A 128 -10.74 13.38 -10.54
C LEU A 128 -11.14 12.83 -11.90
N ALA A 129 -10.26 12.97 -12.89
CA ALA A 129 -10.39 12.22 -14.13
C ALA A 129 -9.84 10.80 -13.92
N SER A 130 -10.32 9.84 -14.70
CA SER A 130 -9.60 8.58 -14.86
C SER A 130 -8.25 8.86 -15.53
N LEU A 131 -7.23 8.09 -15.20
CA LEU A 131 -5.91 8.17 -15.83
C LEU A 131 -5.86 7.29 -17.06
N ASP A 132 -5.09 7.75 -18.05
CA ASP A 132 -4.62 6.92 -19.15
C ASP A 132 -3.13 6.63 -18.94
N LEU A 133 -2.81 5.38 -18.60
CA LEU A 133 -1.44 4.91 -18.41
C LEU A 133 -0.99 4.10 -19.63
N PRO A 134 0.33 3.95 -19.87
CA PRO A 134 0.82 2.99 -20.85
C PRO A 134 0.26 1.58 -20.59
N ASP A 135 0.04 0.78 -21.63
CA ASP A 135 -0.40 -0.61 -21.44
C ASP A 135 0.70 -1.50 -20.85
N HIS A 136 1.95 -1.06 -20.93
CA HIS A 136 3.11 -1.79 -20.44
C HIS A 136 4.06 -0.90 -19.65
N ALA A 137 4.62 -1.45 -18.58
CA ALA A 137 5.77 -0.84 -17.92
C ALA A 137 7.04 -1.09 -18.73
N SER A 138 7.94 -0.10 -18.79
CA SER A 138 9.28 -0.30 -19.34
C SER A 138 9.98 -1.45 -18.62
N ALA A 139 10.60 -2.36 -19.38
CA ALA A 139 11.38 -3.45 -18.82
C ALA A 139 12.50 -2.89 -17.95
N ARG A 140 12.49 -3.28 -16.67
CA ARG A 140 13.60 -3.00 -15.75
C ARG A 140 14.43 -4.27 -15.63
N PRO A 141 15.77 -4.19 -15.72
CA PRO A 141 16.61 -5.32 -15.39
C PRO A 141 16.26 -5.82 -13.99
N ALA A 142 16.00 -7.12 -13.86
CA ALA A 142 15.81 -7.71 -12.55
C ALA A 142 17.07 -7.44 -11.72
N ASP A 143 16.90 -6.85 -10.54
CA ASP A 143 17.97 -6.73 -9.56
C ASP A 143 18.23 -8.12 -8.98
N ARG A 144 19.11 -8.88 -9.65
CA ARG A 144 19.45 -10.26 -9.27
C ARG A 144 19.92 -10.32 -7.82
N MET A 145 20.68 -9.33 -7.37
CA MET A 145 21.19 -9.30 -6.01
C MET A 145 20.07 -9.13 -4.99
N ALA A 146 19.13 -8.21 -5.22
CA ALA A 146 17.95 -8.05 -4.36
C ALA A 146 17.04 -9.29 -4.37
N ARG A 147 16.92 -9.96 -5.52
CA ARG A 147 16.15 -11.20 -5.67
C ARG A 147 16.76 -12.35 -4.87
N ASP A 148 18.07 -12.56 -5.02
CA ASP A 148 18.78 -13.69 -4.40
C ASP A 148 18.84 -13.51 -2.88
N SER A 149 19.07 -12.28 -2.39
CA SER A 149 19.05 -11.98 -0.95
C SER A 149 17.67 -12.13 -0.32
N SER A 150 16.60 -11.90 -1.09
CA SER A 150 15.21 -12.02 -0.61
C SER A 150 14.66 -13.43 -0.76
N ALA A 151 15.36 -14.37 -1.40
CA ALA A 151 14.85 -15.71 -1.68
C ALA A 151 14.46 -16.49 -0.41
N PRO A 152 15.27 -16.51 0.67
CA PRO A 152 14.89 -17.20 1.91
C PRO A 152 13.65 -16.55 2.56
N LEU A 153 13.59 -15.22 2.58
CA LEU A 153 12.45 -14.48 3.11
C LEU A 153 11.17 -14.78 2.32
N ALA A 154 11.26 -14.81 0.99
CA ALA A 154 10.12 -15.11 0.12
C ALA A 154 9.62 -16.55 0.33
N ALA A 155 10.52 -17.53 0.50
CA ALA A 155 10.16 -18.90 0.80
C ALA A 155 9.39 -19.00 2.13
N THR A 156 9.92 -18.38 3.20
CA THR A 156 9.23 -18.30 4.50
C THR A 156 7.86 -17.64 4.35
N ILE A 157 7.77 -16.53 3.60
CA ILE A 157 6.49 -15.85 3.37
C ILE A 157 5.48 -16.77 2.69
N LEU A 158 5.87 -17.46 1.62
CA LEU A 158 4.99 -18.38 0.90
C LEU A 158 4.50 -19.53 1.80
N GLU A 159 5.40 -20.16 2.55
CA GLU A 159 5.06 -21.24 3.50
C GLU A 159 4.03 -20.79 4.54
N GLN A 160 4.15 -19.55 5.04
CA GLN A 160 3.22 -19.02 6.03
C GLN A 160 1.89 -18.57 5.41
N LEU A 161 1.92 -18.01 4.20
CA LEU A 161 0.69 -17.62 3.49
C LEU A 161 -0.18 -18.85 3.16
N ASP A 162 0.44 -19.99 2.84
CA ASP A 162 -0.26 -21.26 2.64
C ASP A 162 -1.00 -21.73 3.91
N ALA A 163 -0.55 -21.27 5.08
CA ALA A 163 -1.19 -21.54 6.37
C ALA A 163 -2.25 -20.47 6.78
N ASP A 164 -2.67 -19.60 5.86
CA ASP A 164 -3.55 -18.42 6.11
C ASP A 164 -3.00 -17.47 7.20
N GLN A 165 -1.67 -17.45 7.37
CA GLN A 165 -1.00 -16.66 8.39
C GLN A 165 -0.67 -15.25 7.87
N ARG A 166 -1.02 -14.23 8.66
CA ARG A 166 -0.57 -12.84 8.41
C ARG A 166 0.86 -12.67 8.90
N ILE A 167 1.65 -11.88 8.18
CA ILE A 167 3.09 -11.75 8.39
C ILE A 167 3.48 -10.27 8.52
N ALA A 168 4.33 -9.97 9.48
CA ALA A 168 5.06 -8.73 9.60
C ALA A 168 6.55 -8.99 9.34
N VAL A 169 7.05 -8.52 8.21
CA VAL A 169 8.47 -8.45 7.89
C VAL A 169 9.06 -7.27 8.66
N VAL A 170 9.87 -7.55 9.68
CA VAL A 170 10.46 -6.57 10.58
C VAL A 170 11.94 -6.37 10.30
N GLY A 171 12.46 -5.15 10.43
CA GLY A 171 13.86 -4.85 10.06
C GLY A 171 14.04 -4.51 8.57
N ALA A 172 12.95 -4.27 7.84
CA ALA A 172 13.02 -3.90 6.42
C ALA A 172 13.43 -2.42 6.28
N ILE A 173 14.74 -2.15 6.23
CA ILE A 173 15.31 -0.79 6.09
C ILE A 173 14.75 -0.09 4.84
N ASP A 174 14.70 -0.80 3.71
CA ASP A 174 14.02 -0.35 2.50
C ASP A 174 12.87 -1.33 2.20
N ALA A 175 11.69 -1.01 2.74
CA ALA A 175 10.50 -1.83 2.57
C ALA A 175 10.10 -2.03 1.10
N TRP A 176 10.38 -1.06 0.21
CA TRP A 176 10.07 -1.17 -1.21
C TRP A 176 11.01 -2.16 -1.91
N LYS A 177 12.30 -2.09 -1.61
CA LYS A 177 13.30 -3.02 -2.17
C LYS A 177 13.09 -4.44 -1.67
N THR A 178 12.82 -4.61 -0.37
CA THR A 178 12.51 -5.93 0.20
C THR A 178 11.24 -6.53 -0.42
N LEU A 179 10.16 -5.74 -0.53
CA LEU A 179 8.94 -6.19 -1.18
C LEU A 179 9.15 -6.53 -2.66
N GLU A 180 9.97 -5.75 -3.39
CA GLU A 180 10.31 -6.07 -4.78
C GLU A 180 11.03 -7.42 -4.88
N GLY A 181 12.02 -7.68 -4.03
CA GLY A 181 12.72 -8.97 -4.00
C GLY A 181 11.77 -10.13 -3.71
N VAL A 182 10.85 -9.95 -2.75
CA VAL A 182 9.81 -10.93 -2.42
C VAL A 182 8.87 -11.18 -3.61
N LEU A 183 8.29 -10.13 -4.20
CA LEU A 183 7.35 -10.26 -5.32
C LEU A 183 7.97 -10.94 -6.56
N GLN A 184 9.28 -10.76 -6.79
CA GLN A 184 9.98 -11.43 -7.89
C GLN A 184 10.05 -12.96 -7.72
N GLN A 185 9.97 -13.46 -6.48
CA GLN A 185 9.99 -14.89 -6.16
C GLN A 185 8.58 -15.48 -6.03
N ILE A 186 7.57 -14.64 -5.79
CA ILE A 186 6.16 -15.06 -5.75
C ILE A 186 5.65 -15.36 -7.18
N PRO A 187 4.94 -16.48 -7.41
CA PRO A 187 4.31 -16.78 -8.69
C PRO A 187 3.39 -15.65 -9.16
N ALA A 188 3.41 -15.33 -10.46
CA ALA A 188 2.65 -14.20 -11.01
C ALA A 188 1.15 -14.24 -10.65
N ALA A 189 0.55 -15.43 -10.68
CA ALA A 189 -0.85 -15.64 -10.33
C ALA A 189 -1.22 -15.17 -8.89
N TRP A 190 -0.25 -15.09 -7.97
CA TRP A 190 -0.49 -14.75 -6.57
C TRP A 190 -0.14 -13.30 -6.24
N ARG A 191 0.69 -12.65 -7.06
CA ARG A 191 1.22 -11.30 -6.78
C ARG A 191 0.13 -10.24 -6.57
N LEU A 192 -0.98 -10.38 -7.30
CA LEU A 192 -2.11 -9.44 -7.23
C LEU A 192 -3.17 -9.82 -6.18
N GLU A 193 -3.15 -11.05 -5.68
CA GLU A 193 -3.97 -11.48 -4.54
C GLU A 193 -3.35 -11.06 -3.20
N LEU A 194 -2.04 -10.86 -3.20
CA LEU A 194 -1.28 -10.54 -2.01
C LEU A 194 -1.54 -9.11 -1.55
N SER A 195 -2.31 -8.97 -0.46
CA SER A 195 -2.46 -7.67 0.18
C SER A 195 -1.25 -7.34 1.05
N PHE A 196 -0.68 -6.15 0.88
CA PHE A 196 0.50 -5.72 1.62
C PHE A 196 0.46 -4.24 2.00
N THR A 197 1.28 -3.86 2.98
CA THR A 197 1.63 -2.47 3.29
C THR A 197 3.11 -2.30 3.62
N THR A 198 3.72 -1.20 3.18
CA THR A 198 5.14 -0.88 3.43
C THR A 198 5.38 0.16 4.52
N GLY A 199 4.34 0.53 5.29
CA GLY A 199 4.49 1.62 6.26
C GLY A 199 3.25 1.96 7.07
N LEU A 200 2.19 1.15 7.01
CA LEU A 200 1.03 1.30 7.90
C LEU A 200 1.14 0.38 9.11
N ASN A 201 0.71 0.88 10.26
CA ASN A 201 0.47 0.08 11.44
C ASN A 201 -0.66 -0.94 11.14
N PRO A 202 -0.52 -2.18 11.62
CA PRO A 202 -1.58 -3.18 11.51
C PRO A 202 -2.90 -2.67 12.07
N SER A 203 -3.99 -3.09 11.43
CA SER A 203 -5.35 -2.76 11.83
C SER A 203 -6.25 -3.97 11.69
N VAL A 204 -7.27 -4.03 12.54
CA VAL A 204 -8.37 -5.01 12.42
C VAL A 204 -9.27 -4.73 11.22
N HIS A 205 -9.38 -3.47 10.78
CA HIS A 205 -10.22 -3.07 9.65
C HIS A 205 -9.52 -3.23 8.30
N ARG A 206 -8.19 -3.20 8.30
CA ARG A 206 -7.33 -3.32 7.11
C ARG A 206 -6.48 -4.57 7.22
N ARG A 207 -7.07 -5.70 6.84
CA ARG A 207 -6.46 -7.02 7.03
C ARG A 207 -5.43 -7.33 5.94
N PHE A 208 -4.39 -6.51 5.83
CA PHE A 208 -3.23 -6.84 4.97
C PHE A 208 -2.59 -8.15 5.43
N LEU A 209 -2.24 -8.99 4.46
CA LEU A 209 -1.52 -10.26 4.67
C LEU A 209 -0.05 -9.99 5.01
N LEU A 210 0.59 -9.02 4.35
CA LEU A 210 1.97 -8.63 4.61
C LEU A 210 2.09 -7.21 5.14
N HIS A 211 2.91 -7.04 6.18
CA HIS A 211 3.32 -5.75 6.72
C HIS A 211 4.84 -5.66 6.64
N PHE A 212 5.38 -4.61 6.05
CA PHE A 212 6.81 -4.34 6.11
C PHE A 212 7.03 -3.19 7.08
N LEU A 213 7.74 -3.48 8.16
CA LEU A 213 7.96 -2.58 9.28
C LEU A 213 9.48 -2.33 9.44
N PRO A 214 9.92 -1.09 9.65
CA PRO A 214 11.33 -0.77 9.79
C PRO A 214 11.95 -1.45 11.02
N GLU A 215 11.16 -1.58 12.10
CA GLU A 215 11.60 -2.18 13.36
C GLU A 215 10.41 -2.73 14.15
N ALA A 216 10.69 -3.70 15.03
CA ALA A 216 9.75 -4.12 16.06
C ALA A 216 10.48 -4.49 17.35
N ASP A 217 10.31 -3.63 18.35
CA ASP A 217 10.68 -3.91 19.73
C ASP A 217 9.83 -5.05 20.33
N THR A 218 10.21 -5.51 21.52
CA THR A 218 9.51 -6.61 22.21
C THR A 218 8.02 -6.33 22.38
N ARG A 219 7.66 -5.07 22.63
CA ARG A 219 6.26 -4.65 22.80
C ARG A 219 5.48 -4.79 21.50
N ARG A 220 5.98 -4.23 20.39
CA ARG A 220 5.36 -4.31 19.07
C ARG A 220 5.25 -5.75 18.61
N ARG A 221 6.27 -6.59 18.81
CA ARG A 221 6.19 -8.03 18.50
C ARG A 221 5.07 -8.72 19.29
N SER A 222 4.96 -8.41 20.58
CA SER A 222 3.87 -8.95 21.42
C SER A 222 2.49 -8.45 21.00
N ASP A 223 2.38 -7.20 20.55
CA ASP A 223 1.13 -6.63 20.02
C ASP A 223 0.74 -7.25 18.66
N LEU A 224 1.73 -7.52 17.79
CA LEU A 224 1.54 -8.20 16.51
C LEU A 224 1.07 -9.64 16.70
N GLN A 225 1.73 -10.39 17.59
CA GLN A 225 1.35 -11.77 17.88
C GLN A 225 -0.07 -11.87 18.44
N ARG A 226 -0.48 -10.95 19.31
CA ARG A 226 -1.86 -10.87 19.83
C ARG A 226 -2.90 -10.59 18.74
N GLN A 227 -2.51 -9.97 17.63
CA GLN A 227 -3.34 -9.76 16.45
C GLN A 227 -3.28 -10.91 15.45
N GLY A 228 -2.62 -12.02 15.81
CA GLY A 228 -2.39 -13.15 14.92
C GLY A 228 -1.49 -12.80 13.74
N ILE A 229 -0.50 -11.92 13.94
CA ILE A 229 0.49 -11.55 12.93
C ILE A 229 1.85 -12.10 13.35
N MET A 230 2.41 -12.98 12.53
CA MET A 230 3.72 -13.59 12.75
C MET A 230 4.81 -12.60 12.34
N CYS A 231 5.80 -12.39 13.20
CA CYS A 231 6.97 -11.59 12.87
C CYS A 231 8.02 -12.46 12.16
N VAL A 232 8.51 -11.99 11.02
CA VAL A 232 9.66 -12.56 10.30
C VAL A 232 10.70 -11.48 10.14
N ASP A 233 11.94 -11.75 10.55
CA ASP A 233 13.02 -10.79 10.41
C ASP A 233 13.49 -10.72 8.95
N ALA A 234 13.50 -9.51 8.38
CA ALA A 234 14.27 -9.23 7.18
C ALA A 234 15.73 -9.40 7.58
N SER A 235 16.32 -10.55 7.26
CA SER A 235 17.76 -10.76 7.49
C SER A 235 18.53 -9.59 6.87
N PRO A 236 19.62 -9.12 7.49
CA PRO A 236 20.38 -8.01 6.94
C PRO A 236 20.81 -8.38 5.53
N VAL A 237 20.23 -7.70 4.54
CA VAL A 237 20.75 -7.69 3.19
C VAL A 237 22.11 -7.03 3.32
N ALA A 238 23.18 -7.83 3.36
CA ALA A 238 24.52 -7.31 3.22
C ALA A 238 24.56 -6.58 1.86
N CYS A 239 24.54 -5.24 1.92
CA CYS A 239 24.77 -4.39 0.76
C CYS A 239 26.21 -4.54 0.26
#